data_AF-D0KUL2-F1
#
_entry.id   AF-D0KUL2-F1
#
_cell.length_a   1.000
_cell.length_b   1.000
_cell.length_c   1.000
_cell.angle_alpha   90.00
_cell.angle_beta   90.00
_cell.angle_gamma   90.00
#
_symmetry.space_group_name_H-M   'P 1'
#
loop_
_entity.id
_entity.type
_entity.pdbx_description
1 polymer ?
#
loop_
_entity_poly.entity_id
_entity_poly.type
_entity_poly.pdbx_seq_one_letter_code
_entity_poly.pdbx_strand_id
1 'polypeptide(L)'
;MRFGLLTTIGFSLLVLSVLSINSPIQSLISISNPYSIAVPKIAYVTARLFENDSNVTIYVQIIHNGYTKIVKLPSYFKLTPGKWEFSIYNETFPITLTKVVNATVVNKSNDIVYVYEYQKIEKYQEIVTTKNTTYPIDLEITIHKVDILQYKEIAEVLGVILIVIDIITLIVIRFKRY
;
A
#
# COMPACT_ATOMS: atom_id res chain seq x y z
N MET A 1 32.61 -39.82 -15.46
CA MET A 1 32.15 -38.94 -14.37
C MET A 1 30.71 -39.32 -14.04
N ARG A 2 30.44 -39.96 -12.90
CA ARG A 2 29.07 -40.02 -12.37
C ARG A 2 28.93 -38.76 -11.52
N PHE A 3 28.18 -37.76 -11.98
CA PHE A 3 27.75 -36.69 -11.08
C PHE A 3 26.97 -37.35 -9.94
N GLY A 4 27.36 -37.06 -8.70
CA GLY A 4 26.68 -37.60 -7.54
C GLY A 4 25.26 -37.04 -7.48
N LEU A 5 24.32 -37.83 -6.97
CA LEU A 5 22.94 -37.37 -6.76
C LEU A 5 22.91 -36.09 -5.90
N LEU A 6 23.84 -35.97 -4.95
CA LEU A 6 24.01 -34.81 -4.08
C LEU A 6 24.42 -33.54 -4.83
N THR A 7 25.34 -33.63 -5.81
CA THR A 7 25.68 -32.45 -6.64
C THR A 7 24.50 -31.99 -7.47
N THR A 8 23.73 -32.91 -8.08
CA THR A 8 22.54 -32.55 -8.86
C THR A 8 21.47 -31.87 -8.00
N ILE A 9 21.22 -32.38 -6.79
CA ILE A 9 20.27 -31.76 -5.85
C ILE A 9 20.80 -30.40 -5.40
N GLY A 10 22.08 -30.29 -5.07
CA GLY A 10 22.70 -29.05 -4.63
C GLY A 10 22.64 -27.95 -5.70
N PHE A 11 22.96 -28.28 -6.96
CA PHE A 11 22.80 -27.35 -8.08
C PHE A 11 21.34 -26.98 -8.32
N SER A 12 20.41 -27.93 -8.21
CA SER A 12 18.98 -27.63 -8.39
C SER A 12 18.48 -26.63 -7.35
N LEU A 13 18.89 -26.78 -6.08
CA LEU A 13 18.57 -25.83 -5.02
C LEU A 13 19.13 -24.44 -5.27
N LEU A 14 20.38 -24.33 -5.72
CA LEU A 14 21.01 -23.06 -6.08
C LEU A 14 20.31 -22.40 -7.27
N VAL A 15 19.92 -23.17 -8.29
CA VAL A 15 19.18 -22.61 -9.42
C VAL A 15 17.82 -22.09 -8.96
N LEU A 16 17.09 -22.88 -8.17
CA LEU A 16 15.77 -22.48 -7.64
C LEU A 16 15.84 -21.28 -6.69
N SER A 17 16.95 -21.07 -6.00
CA SER A 17 17.13 -19.92 -5.10
C SER A 17 17.32 -18.61 -5.88
N VAL A 18 17.93 -18.67 -7.06
CA VAL A 18 18.18 -17.48 -7.88
C VAL A 18 16.97 -17.14 -8.77
N LEU A 19 16.18 -18.14 -9.15
CA LEU A 19 15.03 -17.95 -10.02
C LEU A 19 13.91 -17.12 -9.35
N SER A 20 13.43 -16.13 -10.08
CA SER A 20 12.26 -15.34 -9.72
C SER A 20 11.45 -14.97 -10.95
N ILE A 21 10.14 -14.79 -10.76
CA ILE A 21 9.23 -14.30 -11.77
C ILE A 21 9.15 -12.78 -11.62
N ASN A 22 9.72 -12.06 -12.58
CA ASN A 22 9.76 -10.59 -12.60
C ASN A 22 8.78 -10.06 -13.66
N SER A 23 7.49 -10.34 -13.48
CA SER A 23 6.42 -9.82 -14.34
C SER A 23 5.56 -8.89 -13.51
N PRO A 24 5.63 -7.56 -13.73
CA PRO A 24 4.81 -6.63 -12.98
C PRO A 24 3.33 -6.89 -13.27
N ILE A 25 2.57 -7.31 -12.26
CA ILE A 25 1.11 -7.45 -12.36
C ILE A 25 0.50 -6.30 -11.59
N GLN A 26 -0.28 -5.49 -12.29
CA GLN A 26 -1.03 -4.38 -11.72
C GLN A 26 -2.50 -4.78 -11.60
N SER A 27 -3.09 -4.47 -10.44
CA SER A 27 -4.51 -4.63 -10.18
C SER A 27 -5.04 -3.36 -9.54
N LEU A 28 -6.15 -2.85 -10.07
CA LEU A 28 -6.82 -1.67 -9.56
C LEU A 28 -8.17 -2.08 -8.99
N ILE A 29 -8.41 -1.73 -7.74
CA ILE A 29 -9.57 -2.15 -6.96
C ILE A 29 -10.21 -0.91 -6.36
N SER A 30 -11.50 -0.71 -6.65
CA SER A 30 -12.27 0.35 -6.00
C SER A 30 -12.85 -0.16 -4.67
N ILE A 31 -12.56 0.54 -3.59
CA ILE A 31 -12.88 0.18 -2.22
C ILE A 31 -13.98 1.12 -1.72
N SER A 32 -15.20 0.59 -1.63
CA SER A 32 -16.33 1.22 -0.93
C SER A 32 -16.64 0.56 0.42
N ASN A 33 -16.20 -0.69 0.59
CA ASN A 33 -16.32 -1.50 1.79
C ASN A 33 -14.93 -1.99 2.23
N PRO A 34 -14.75 -2.42 3.51
CA PRO A 34 -13.47 -2.96 3.96
C PRO A 34 -12.95 -4.05 3.02
N TYR A 35 -11.76 -3.84 2.48
CA TYR A 35 -11.08 -4.76 1.56
C TYR A 35 -9.91 -5.40 2.27
N SER A 36 -9.69 -6.70 2.04
CA SER A 36 -8.55 -7.41 2.61
C SER A 36 -7.79 -8.18 1.55
N ILE A 37 -6.46 -8.20 1.70
CA ILE A 37 -5.55 -8.95 0.83
C ILE A 37 -4.49 -9.64 1.68
N ALA A 38 -4.10 -10.85 1.27
CA ALA A 38 -2.99 -11.57 1.86
C ALA A 38 -1.78 -11.49 0.92
N VAL A 39 -0.66 -11.00 1.45
CA VAL A 39 0.60 -10.93 0.72
C VAL A 39 1.48 -12.12 1.13
N PRO A 40 1.83 -13.03 0.19
CA PRO A 40 2.68 -14.16 0.51
C PRO A 40 4.13 -13.72 0.71
N LYS A 41 4.90 -14.50 1.49
CA LYS A 41 6.30 -14.19 1.82
C LYS A 41 7.25 -14.15 0.61
N ILE A 42 6.85 -14.75 -0.50
CA ILE A 42 7.60 -14.81 -1.75
C ILE A 42 7.37 -13.59 -2.66
N ALA A 43 6.38 -12.74 -2.38
CA ALA A 43 5.99 -11.66 -3.28
C ALA A 43 6.47 -10.29 -2.78
N TYR A 44 6.98 -9.47 -3.71
CA TYR A 44 7.30 -8.07 -3.49
C TYR A 44 6.17 -7.23 -4.05
N VAL A 45 5.35 -6.67 -3.16
CA VAL A 45 4.12 -5.98 -3.53
C VAL A 45 4.15 -4.55 -3.01
N THR A 46 3.70 -3.62 -3.84
CA THR A 46 3.51 -2.22 -3.47
C THR A 46 2.07 -1.83 -3.71
N ALA A 47 1.56 -0.94 -2.86
CA ALA A 47 0.20 -0.44 -2.96
C ALA A 47 0.19 1.09 -3.00
N ARG A 48 -0.71 1.63 -3.81
CA ARG A 48 -0.99 3.05 -3.93
C ARG A 48 -2.49 3.25 -3.72
N LEU A 49 -2.83 4.14 -2.80
CA LEU A 49 -4.19 4.58 -2.56
C LEU A 49 -4.37 5.99 -3.09
N PHE A 50 -5.46 6.25 -3.79
CA PHE A 50 -5.80 7.58 -4.30
C PHE A 50 -7.31 7.79 -4.34
N GLU A 51 -7.70 9.06 -4.36
CA GLU A 51 -9.10 9.49 -4.42
C GLU A 51 -9.60 9.38 -5.87
N ASN A 52 -10.86 8.97 -6.03
CA ASN A 52 -11.51 8.87 -7.35
C ASN A 52 -12.10 10.22 -7.82
N ASP A 53 -12.37 11.18 -6.92
CA ASP A 53 -13.04 12.44 -7.26
C ASP A 53 -12.50 13.66 -6.48
N SER A 54 -12.47 14.83 -7.12
CA SER A 54 -11.73 16.02 -6.67
C SER A 54 -12.62 17.02 -5.93
N ASN A 55 -12.69 16.85 -4.61
CA ASN A 55 -12.87 17.89 -3.57
C ASN A 55 -13.09 17.27 -2.17
N VAL A 56 -13.03 15.95 -2.07
CA VAL A 56 -13.16 15.19 -0.84
C VAL A 56 -11.77 14.74 -0.41
N THR A 57 -11.34 15.14 0.79
CA THR A 57 -10.17 14.55 1.42
C THR A 57 -10.56 13.28 2.16
N ILE A 58 -9.98 12.15 1.81
CA ILE A 58 -10.30 10.86 2.43
C ILE A 58 -9.14 10.38 3.30
N TYR A 59 -9.46 9.86 4.49
CA TYR A 59 -8.52 9.13 5.32
C TYR A 59 -8.86 7.65 5.34
N VAL A 60 -7.84 6.82 5.22
CA VAL A 60 -7.95 5.37 5.15
C VAL A 60 -7.29 4.75 6.37
N GLN A 61 -8.01 3.86 7.02
CA GLN A 61 -7.50 2.98 8.05
C GLN A 61 -6.89 1.73 7.39
N ILE A 62 -5.66 1.45 7.75
CA ILE A 62 -4.88 0.30 7.29
C ILE A 62 -4.55 -0.57 8.50
N ILE A 63 -4.88 -1.85 8.44
CA ILE A 63 -4.58 -2.82 9.51
C ILE A 63 -3.62 -3.87 8.96
N HIS A 64 -2.50 -4.09 9.68
CA HIS A 64 -1.52 -5.12 9.36
C HIS A 64 -0.90 -5.70 10.63
N ASN A 65 -0.92 -7.02 10.78
CA ASN A 65 -0.35 -7.74 11.95
C ASN A 65 -0.80 -7.18 13.32
N GLY A 66 -2.07 -6.75 13.42
CA GLY A 66 -2.63 -6.17 14.65
C GLY A 66 -2.32 -4.68 14.87
N TYR A 67 -1.51 -4.07 14.00
CA TYR A 67 -1.24 -2.63 14.01
C TYR A 67 -2.22 -1.89 13.10
N THR A 68 -2.74 -0.78 13.60
CA THR A 68 -3.65 0.09 12.86
C THR A 68 -2.95 1.41 12.56
N LYS A 69 -3.02 1.87 11.30
CA LYS A 69 -2.50 3.15 10.85
C LYS A 69 -3.56 3.89 10.04
N ILE A 70 -3.77 5.16 10.34
CA ILE A 70 -4.63 6.04 9.55
C ILE A 70 -3.74 6.88 8.64
N VAL A 71 -4.07 6.91 7.35
CA VAL A 71 -3.31 7.67 6.34
C VAL A 71 -4.25 8.58 5.55
N LYS A 72 -3.77 9.78 5.23
CA LYS A 72 -4.42 10.70 4.29
C LYS A 72 -4.10 10.28 2.86
N LEU A 73 -5.06 10.40 1.94
CA LEU A 73 -4.82 10.16 0.51
C LEU A 73 -4.24 11.40 -0.21
N PRO A 74 -3.51 11.19 -1.33
CA PRO A 74 -2.99 9.91 -1.83
C PRO A 74 -1.85 9.37 -0.95
N SER A 75 -1.70 8.04 -0.90
CA SER A 75 -0.68 7.38 -0.08
C SER A 75 -0.04 6.20 -0.82
N TYR A 76 1.25 5.98 -0.58
CA TYR A 76 2.03 4.89 -1.19
C TYR A 76 2.77 4.11 -0.12
N PHE A 77 2.75 2.78 -0.22
CA PHE A 77 3.37 1.90 0.77
C PHE A 77 3.81 0.57 0.17
N LYS A 78 4.86 0.00 0.76
CA LYS A 78 5.31 -1.37 0.49
C LYS A 78 4.52 -2.32 1.38
N LEU A 79 3.98 -3.39 0.81
CA LEU A 79 3.26 -4.40 1.55
C LEU A 79 4.21 -5.50 2.02
N THR A 80 4.40 -5.60 3.33
CA THR A 80 5.10 -6.72 3.96
C THR A 80 4.21 -7.97 3.97
N PRO A 81 4.81 -9.17 4.07
CA PRO A 81 4.04 -10.41 4.09
C PRO A 81 3.03 -10.47 5.25
N GLY A 82 1.85 -11.00 4.98
CA GLY A 82 0.75 -11.12 5.94
C GLY A 82 -0.57 -10.58 5.40
N LYS A 83 -1.57 -10.52 6.27
CA LYS A 83 -2.89 -9.98 5.95
C LYS A 83 -2.88 -8.46 6.10
N TRP A 84 -3.43 -7.79 5.11
CA TRP A 84 -3.68 -6.36 5.08
C TRP A 84 -5.16 -6.11 4.95
N GLU A 85 -5.68 -5.16 5.71
CA GLU A 85 -7.07 -4.69 5.60
C GLU A 85 -7.08 -3.18 5.39
N PHE A 86 -7.94 -2.74 4.48
CA PHE A 86 -8.11 -1.35 4.07
C PHE A 86 -9.57 -0.97 4.25
N SER A 87 -9.83 0.09 5.00
CA SER A 87 -11.18 0.63 5.16
C SER A 87 -11.12 2.14 5.22
N ILE A 88 -12.11 2.81 4.63
CA ILE A 88 -12.24 4.26 4.75
C ILE A 88 -12.58 4.59 6.22
N TYR A 89 -11.87 5.54 6.80
CA TYR A 89 -12.04 5.96 8.18
C TYR A 89 -12.98 7.16 8.30
N ASN A 90 -12.70 8.21 7.53
CA ASN A 90 -13.55 9.38 7.38
C ASN A 90 -13.26 10.12 6.08
N GLU A 91 -14.23 10.92 5.68
CA GLU A 91 -14.22 11.76 4.49
C GLU A 91 -14.46 13.20 4.93
N THR A 92 -13.73 14.15 4.34
CA THR A 92 -13.79 15.56 4.68
C THR A 92 -14.00 16.39 3.43
N PHE A 93 -15.05 17.21 3.38
CA PHE A 93 -15.36 18.04 2.20
C PHE A 93 -15.92 19.41 2.61
N PRO A 94 -15.67 20.46 1.81
CA PRO A 94 -16.23 21.78 2.06
C PRO A 94 -17.70 21.84 1.59
N ILE A 95 -18.59 22.35 2.44
CA ILE A 95 -19.95 22.74 2.06
C ILE A 95 -20.06 24.26 2.02
N THR A 96 -20.86 24.80 1.10
CA THR A 96 -21.15 26.23 1.05
C THR A 96 -22.45 26.51 1.78
N LEU A 97 -22.37 27.28 2.86
CA LEU A 97 -23.51 27.73 3.63
C LEU A 97 -23.76 29.21 3.41
N THR A 98 -24.99 29.61 3.70
CA THR A 98 -25.46 30.98 3.49
C THR A 98 -25.99 31.52 4.80
N LYS A 99 -25.49 32.69 5.22
CA LYS A 99 -25.96 33.41 6.39
C LYS A 99 -26.53 34.76 5.98
N VAL A 100 -27.67 35.12 6.55
CA VAL A 100 -28.22 36.48 6.46
C VAL A 100 -27.61 37.30 7.58
N VAL A 101 -26.95 38.40 7.25
CA VAL A 101 -26.39 39.36 8.20
C VAL A 101 -26.99 40.73 7.96
N ASN A 102 -27.29 41.44 9.04
CA ASN A 102 -27.71 42.83 8.97
C ASN A 102 -26.47 43.69 8.78
N ALA A 103 -26.45 44.48 7.71
CA ALA A 103 -25.40 45.43 7.41
C ALA A 103 -25.93 46.84 7.61
N THR A 104 -25.22 47.62 8.42
CA THR A 104 -25.52 49.03 8.63
C THR A 104 -24.50 49.86 7.85
N VAL A 105 -24.97 50.66 6.90
CA VAL A 105 -24.12 51.61 6.18
C VAL A 105 -24.43 53.01 6.68
N VAL A 106 -23.39 53.64 7.22
CA VAL A 106 -23.44 55.03 7.67
C VAL A 106 -22.75 55.89 6.63
N ASN A 107 -23.49 56.83 6.05
CA ASN A 107 -22.96 57.77 5.07
C ASN A 107 -23.19 59.20 5.58
N LYS A 108 -22.18 60.06 5.48
CA LYS A 108 -22.27 61.47 5.93
C LYS A 108 -22.11 62.39 4.72
N SER A 109 -23.11 63.24 4.48
CA SER A 109 -23.08 64.26 3.44
C SER A 109 -23.69 65.55 3.98
N ASN A 110 -23.00 66.68 3.81
CA ASN A 110 -23.42 68.01 4.28
C ASN A 110 -23.91 68.03 5.75
N ASP A 111 -23.13 67.48 6.67
CA ASP A 111 -23.45 67.37 8.10
C ASP A 111 -24.73 66.60 8.48
N ILE A 112 -25.39 65.95 7.51
CA ILE A 112 -26.49 65.02 7.74
C ILE A 112 -25.94 63.59 7.71
N VAL A 113 -26.30 62.80 8.72
CA VAL A 113 -25.95 61.38 8.82
C VAL A 113 -27.12 60.54 8.32
N TYR A 114 -26.88 59.78 7.26
CA TYR A 114 -27.83 58.80 6.74
C TYR A 114 -27.42 57.41 7.22
N VAL A 115 -28.34 56.70 7.86
CA VAL A 115 -28.15 55.33 8.32
C VAL A 115 -29.10 54.44 7.54
N TYR A 116 -28.53 53.49 6.78
CA TYR A 116 -29.29 52.49 6.04
C TYR A 116 -29.01 51.12 6.64
N GLU A 117 -30.07 50.38 6.98
CA GLU A 117 -30.00 48.97 7.32
C GLU A 117 -30.53 48.14 6.16
N TYR A 118 -29.74 47.16 5.72
CA TYR A 118 -30.19 46.17 4.76
C TYR A 118 -29.69 44.79 5.13
N GLN A 119 -30.40 43.78 4.64
CA GLN A 119 -29.99 42.39 4.79
C GLN A 119 -29.01 42.04 3.68
N LYS A 120 -27.82 41.60 4.07
CA LYS A 120 -26.81 41.08 3.16
C LYS A 120 -26.74 39.57 3.31
N ILE A 121 -26.63 38.88 2.18
CA ILE A 121 -26.40 37.45 2.12
C ILE A 121 -24.89 37.22 2.04
N GLU A 122 -24.33 36.50 3.01
CA GLU A 122 -22.92 36.12 3.03
C GLU A 122 -22.79 34.61 2.86
N LYS A 123 -21.95 34.20 1.91
CA LYS A 123 -21.58 32.79 1.69
C LYS A 123 -20.30 32.50 2.45
N TYR A 124 -20.28 31.39 3.18
CA TYR A 124 -19.09 30.89 3.86
C TYR A 124 -18.93 29.39 3.61
N GLN A 125 -17.69 28.91 3.73
CA GLN A 125 -17.38 27.49 3.61
C GLN A 125 -17.24 26.88 5.00
N GLU A 126 -17.91 25.75 5.22
CA GLU A 126 -17.73 24.93 6.40
C GLU A 126 -17.15 23.57 5.98
N ILE A 127 -16.20 23.06 6.77
CA ILE A 127 -15.60 21.75 6.53
C ILE A 127 -16.44 20.70 7.27
N VAL A 128 -17.09 19.82 6.53
CA VAL A 128 -17.83 18.69 7.10
C VAL A 128 -16.96 17.45 7.08
N THR A 129 -16.94 16.72 8.18
CA THR A 129 -16.30 15.40 8.29
C THR A 129 -17.37 14.35 8.54
N THR A 130 -17.44 13.35 7.66
CA THR A 130 -18.37 12.23 7.76
C THR A 130 -17.62 10.90 7.87
N LYS A 131 -18.27 9.92 8.49
CA LYS A 131 -17.83 8.51 8.50
C LYS A 131 -18.63 7.64 7.54
N ASN A 132 -19.60 8.22 6.83
CA ASN A 132 -20.34 7.51 5.80
C ASN A 132 -19.44 7.36 4.58
N THR A 133 -19.17 6.13 4.18
CA THR A 133 -18.39 5.77 2.99
C THR A 133 -19.18 6.06 1.73
N THR A 134 -19.18 7.33 1.32
CA THR A 134 -19.94 7.79 0.16
C THR A 134 -19.05 7.83 -1.08
N TYR A 135 -17.76 8.12 -0.91
CA TYR A 135 -16.79 8.23 -1.99
C TYR A 135 -15.84 7.03 -1.98
N PRO A 136 -15.89 6.15 -2.99
CA PRO A 136 -14.97 5.04 -3.06
C PRO A 136 -13.53 5.53 -3.30
N ILE A 137 -12.57 4.79 -2.76
CA ILE A 137 -11.14 5.02 -2.98
C ILE A 137 -10.60 3.96 -3.93
N ASP A 138 -9.56 4.29 -4.70
CA ASP A 138 -8.92 3.31 -5.56
C ASP A 138 -7.61 2.83 -4.93
N LEU A 139 -7.46 1.51 -4.88
CA LEU A 139 -6.26 0.79 -4.47
C LEU A 139 -5.62 0.15 -5.70
N GLU A 140 -4.48 0.67 -6.09
CA GLU A 140 -3.61 0.07 -7.09
C GLU A 140 -2.55 -0.79 -6.39
N ILE A 141 -2.55 -2.08 -6.70
CA ILE A 141 -1.61 -3.07 -6.19
C ILE A 141 -0.69 -3.48 -7.34
N THR A 142 0.61 -3.34 -7.15
CA THR A 142 1.63 -3.79 -8.10
C THR A 142 2.48 -4.90 -7.47
N ILE A 143 2.45 -6.09 -8.06
CA ILE A 143 3.34 -7.20 -7.73
C ILE A 143 4.55 -7.08 -8.66
N HIS A 144 5.73 -6.72 -8.13
CA HIS A 144 6.92 -6.51 -8.94
C HIS A 144 7.67 -7.81 -9.25
N LYS A 145 7.68 -8.70 -8.25
CA LYS A 145 8.50 -9.91 -8.25
C LYS A 145 7.87 -10.96 -7.36
N VAL A 146 7.97 -12.22 -7.79
CA VAL A 146 7.64 -13.39 -6.98
C VAL A 146 8.83 -14.35 -7.00
N ASP A 147 9.41 -14.64 -5.84
CA ASP A 147 10.44 -15.65 -5.68
C ASP A 147 9.83 -17.06 -5.77
N ILE A 148 10.57 -18.02 -6.34
CA ILE A 148 10.10 -19.42 -6.40
C ILE A 148 10.19 -20.09 -5.03
N LEU A 149 11.20 -19.72 -4.24
CA LEU A 149 11.44 -20.26 -2.91
C LEU A 149 11.23 -19.20 -1.84
N GLN A 150 10.41 -19.54 -0.85
CA GLN A 150 10.21 -18.71 0.34
C GLN A 150 11.50 -18.54 1.16
N TYR A 151 12.32 -19.59 1.23
CA TYR A 151 13.53 -19.61 2.05
C TYR A 151 14.76 -19.69 1.16
N LYS A 152 14.94 -18.65 0.33
CA LYS A 152 16.04 -18.53 -0.63
C LYS A 152 17.41 -18.80 0.01
N GLU A 153 17.72 -18.10 1.10
CA GLU A 153 19.02 -18.20 1.78
C GLU A 153 19.28 -19.62 2.31
N ILE A 154 18.25 -20.28 2.86
CA ILE A 154 18.38 -21.65 3.36
C ILE A 154 18.65 -22.62 2.20
N ALA A 155 17.95 -22.45 1.08
CA ALA A 155 18.17 -23.27 -0.10
C ALA A 155 19.58 -23.08 -0.68
N GLU A 156 20.12 -21.86 -0.64
CA GLU A 156 21.50 -21.57 -1.05
C GLU A 156 22.51 -22.29 -0.17
N VAL A 157 22.38 -22.13 1.14
CA VAL A 157 23.29 -22.74 2.12
C VAL A 157 23.24 -24.27 2.00
N LEU A 158 22.05 -24.87 1.94
CA LEU A 158 21.89 -26.31 1.76
C LEU A 158 22.47 -26.78 0.42
N GLY A 159 22.25 -26.01 -0.65
CA GLY A 159 22.80 -26.32 -1.98
C GLY A 159 24.32 -26.40 -1.98
N VAL A 160 24.99 -25.41 -1.36
CA VAL A 160 26.46 -25.41 -1.20
C VAL A 160 26.94 -26.57 -0.35
N ILE A 161 26.31 -26.82 0.80
CA ILE A 161 26.69 -27.91 1.70
C ILE A 161 26.63 -29.27 0.98
N LEU A 162 25.56 -29.53 0.22
CA LEU A 162 25.41 -30.78 -0.51
C LEU A 162 26.49 -30.99 -1.57
N ILE A 163 26.86 -29.93 -2.30
CA ILE A 163 27.95 -29.98 -3.28
C ILE A 163 29.29 -30.27 -2.59
N VAL A 164 29.58 -29.62 -1.46
CA VAL A 164 30.83 -29.83 -0.71
C VAL A 164 30.91 -31.26 -0.18
N ILE A 165 29.84 -31.80 0.40
CA ILE A 165 29.79 -33.18 0.90
C ILE A 165 30.03 -34.18 -0.25
N ASP A 166 29.43 -33.97 -1.41
CA ASP A 166 29.62 -34.85 -2.57
C ASP A 166 31.07 -34.82 -3.07
N ILE A 167 31.71 -33.65 -3.10
CA ILE A 167 33.12 -33.50 -3.46
C ILE A 167 34.01 -34.26 -2.47
N ILE A 168 33.78 -34.09 -1.16
CA ILE A 168 34.57 -34.78 -0.12
C ILE A 168 34.41 -36.29 -0.23
N THR A 169 33.17 -36.79 -0.38
CA THR A 169 32.93 -38.23 -0.51
C THR A 169 33.59 -38.80 -1.77
N LEU A 170 33.55 -38.08 -2.89
CA LEU A 170 34.23 -38.49 -4.13
C LEU A 170 35.75 -38.55 -3.95
N ILE A 171 36.34 -37.57 -3.25
CA ILE A 171 37.78 -37.57 -2.92
C ILE A 171 38.12 -38.78 -2.04
N VAL A 172 37.38 -39.01 -0.94
CA VAL A 172 37.62 -40.11 -0.01
C VAL A 172 37.50 -41.48 -0.69
N ILE A 173 36.47 -41.68 -1.52
CA ILE A 173 36.28 -42.93 -2.28
C ILE A 173 37.43 -43.13 -3.26
N ARG A 174 37.91 -42.07 -3.90
CA ARG A 174 39.02 -42.14 -4.85
C ARG A 174 40.34 -42.48 -4.15
N PHE A 175 40.59 -41.96 -2.95
CA PHE A 175 41.75 -42.30 -2.13
C PHE A 175 41.71 -43.72 -1.55
N LYS A 176 40.52 -44.26 -1.22
CA LYS A 176 40.37 -45.66 -0.76
C LYS A 176 40.56 -46.71 -1.87
N ARG A 177 40.53 -46.28 -3.13
CA ARG A 177 40.62 -47.17 -4.30
C ARG A 177 42.02 -47.24 -4.91
N TYR A 178 42.95 -46.44 -4.40
CA TYR A 178 44.39 -46.51 -4.61
C TYR A 178 45.04 -47.12 -3.36
#